data_AF-A0A512C2P7-F1
#
_entry.id   AF-A0A512C2P7-F1
#
_cell.length_a   1.000
_cell.length_b   1.000
_cell.length_c   1.000
_cell.angle_alpha   90.00
_cell.angle_beta   90.00
_cell.angle_gamma   90.00
#
_symmetry.space_group_name_H-M   'P 1'
#
loop_
_entity.id
_entity.type
_entity.pdbx_description
1 polymer ?
#
loop_
_entity_poly.entity_id
_entity_poly.type
_entity_poly.pdbx_seq_one_letter_code
_entity_poly.pdbx_strand_id
1 'polypeptide(L)'
;MTDHSDIPPTRTLKPMDPPPPSSRPSVAMLQGDIDSGRTGDKNPMFDPSGAPLGTDDEAAGTPPTPFRVAVARYYETVERWTGSTWKHGAAHHKWDGLPVGFIGFIVAVGVILTVGISMVRALTPGA
;
A
#
# COMPACT_ATOMS: atom_id res chain seq x y z
N MET A 1 7.86 26.49 12.57
CA MET A 1 6.53 26.28 13.17
C MET A 1 5.52 26.53 12.06
N THR A 2 5.24 25.51 11.24
CA THR A 2 4.29 25.63 10.14
C THR A 2 2.91 25.37 10.70
N ASP A 3 2.14 26.44 10.87
CA ASP A 3 0.74 26.35 11.22
C ASP A 3 -0.02 25.80 10.01
N HIS A 4 -0.54 24.58 10.13
CA HIS A 4 -1.27 23.89 9.07
C HIS A 4 -2.77 24.22 9.09
N SER A 5 -3.18 25.28 9.80
CA SER A 5 -4.58 25.72 9.92
C SER A 5 -5.24 26.09 8.58
N ASP A 6 -4.47 26.41 7.55
CA ASP A 6 -5.00 26.74 6.21
C ASP A 6 -5.38 25.51 5.38
N ILE A 7 -4.96 24.31 5.82
CA ILE A 7 -5.35 23.06 5.18
C ILE A 7 -6.63 22.59 5.90
N PRO A 8 -7.81 22.64 5.25
CA PRO A 8 -9.01 22.11 5.86
C PRO A 8 -8.74 20.66 6.24
N PRO A 9 -9.13 20.21 7.45
CA PRO A 9 -8.87 18.86 7.91
C PRO A 9 -9.42 17.92 6.84
N THR A 10 -8.52 17.28 6.11
CA THR A 10 -8.90 16.33 5.09
C THR A 10 -9.50 15.21 5.91
N ARG A 11 -10.83 15.07 5.91
CA ARG A 11 -11.47 13.84 6.35
C ARG A 11 -10.83 12.78 5.47
N THR A 12 -9.83 12.08 6.00
CA THR A 12 -9.32 10.85 5.41
C THR A 12 -10.56 10.03 5.13
N LEU A 13 -10.93 9.92 3.84
CA LEU A 13 -12.15 9.21 3.50
C LEU A 13 -11.98 7.83 4.11
N LYS A 14 -12.92 7.44 4.97
CA LYS A 14 -12.87 6.13 5.61
C LYS A 14 -12.65 5.10 4.49
N PRO A 15 -11.68 4.17 4.61
CA PRO A 15 -11.51 3.11 3.64
C PRO A 15 -12.85 2.46 3.33
N MET A 16 -13.13 2.28 2.04
CA MET A 16 -14.41 1.73 1.62
C MET A 16 -14.52 0.29 2.09
N ASP A 17 -15.62 -0.04 2.78
CA ASP A 17 -15.89 -1.43 3.11
C ASP A 17 -16.22 -2.19 1.82
N PRO A 18 -15.65 -3.39 1.63
CA PRO A 18 -15.89 -4.15 0.42
C PRO A 18 -17.33 -4.69 0.36
N PRO A 19 -17.89 -4.89 -0.84
CA PRO A 19 -19.26 -5.36 -0.98
C PRO A 19 -19.43 -6.79 -0.44
N PRO A 20 -20.62 -7.10 0.14
CA PRO A 20 -20.91 -8.43 0.65
C PRO A 20 -20.98 -9.46 -0.50
N PRO A 21 -20.85 -10.76 -0.21
CA PRO A 21 -21.09 -11.81 -1.20
C PRO A 21 -22.54 -11.75 -1.75
N SER A 22 -22.72 -12.12 -3.02
CA SER A 22 -24.04 -12.18 -3.68
C SER A 22 -24.08 -13.32 -4.69
N SER A 23 -25.23 -13.97 -4.83
CA SER A 23 -25.50 -14.98 -5.87
C SER A 23 -25.69 -14.38 -7.26
N ARG A 24 -25.87 -13.06 -7.36
CA ARG A 24 -25.99 -12.30 -8.62
C ARG A 24 -25.03 -11.10 -8.57
N PRO A 25 -23.73 -11.31 -8.77
CA PRO A 25 -22.76 -10.23 -8.69
C PRO A 25 -22.95 -9.23 -9.83
N SER A 26 -22.76 -7.95 -9.53
CA SER A 26 -22.86 -6.84 -10.49
C SER A 26 -21.51 -6.15 -10.69
N VAL A 27 -21.38 -5.39 -11.77
CA VAL A 27 -20.16 -4.64 -12.09
C VAL A 27 -19.80 -3.66 -10.98
N ALA A 28 -20.80 -3.05 -10.34
CA ALA A 28 -20.60 -2.18 -9.18
C ALA A 28 -19.98 -2.94 -7.98
N MET A 29 -20.28 -4.22 -7.79
CA MET A 29 -19.64 -5.02 -6.75
C MET A 29 -18.18 -5.32 -7.08
N LEU A 30 -17.86 -5.57 -8.36
CA LEU A 30 -16.47 -5.74 -8.80
C LEU A 30 -15.67 -4.45 -8.61
N GLN A 31 -16.25 -3.30 -8.98
CA GLN A 31 -15.64 -2.00 -8.71
C GLN A 31 -15.45 -1.75 -7.21
N GLY A 32 -16.45 -2.10 -6.38
CA GLY A 32 -16.34 -1.98 -4.92
C GLY A 32 -15.23 -2.86 -4.33
N ASP A 33 -14.99 -4.06 -4.85
CA ASP A 33 -13.84 -4.88 -4.43
C ASP A 33 -12.50 -4.20 -4.79
N ILE A 34 -12.43 -3.51 -5.92
CA ILE A 34 -11.23 -2.75 -6.33
C ILE A 34 -11.04 -1.51 -5.44
N ASP A 35 -12.08 -0.70 -5.28
CA ASP A 35 -12.04 0.57 -4.53
C ASP A 35 -11.85 0.38 -3.03
N SER A 36 -12.24 -0.78 -2.48
CA SER A 36 -11.95 -1.19 -1.10
C SER A 36 -10.53 -1.74 -0.92
N GLY A 37 -9.74 -1.84 -2.00
CA GLY A 37 -8.39 -2.39 -1.99
C GLY A 37 -8.34 -3.91 -1.84
N ARG A 38 -9.49 -4.62 -1.86
CA ARG A 38 -9.54 -6.09 -1.73
C ARG A 38 -8.80 -6.81 -2.86
N THR A 39 -8.69 -6.19 -4.04
CA THR A 39 -7.91 -6.73 -5.17
C THR A 39 -6.41 -6.45 -5.08
N GLY A 40 -5.98 -5.55 -4.19
CA GLY A 40 -4.57 -5.22 -3.94
C GLY A 40 -3.90 -4.30 -4.96
N ASP A 41 -4.57 -3.95 -6.07
CA ASP A 41 -4.01 -3.07 -7.11
C ASP A 41 -4.18 -1.57 -6.79
N LYS A 42 -5.22 -1.23 -6.01
CA LYS A 42 -5.64 0.14 -5.72
C LYS A 42 -5.60 0.42 -4.22
N ASN A 43 -5.21 1.64 -3.85
CA ASN A 43 -5.35 2.15 -2.47
C ASN A 43 -6.85 2.16 -2.09
N PRO A 44 -7.25 1.75 -0.87
CA PRO A 44 -8.66 1.58 -0.48
C PRO A 44 -9.39 2.92 -0.30
N MET A 45 -9.62 3.62 -1.40
CA MET A 45 -10.18 4.97 -1.48
C MET A 45 -11.08 5.09 -2.71
N PHE A 46 -12.26 5.65 -2.50
CA PHE A 46 -13.16 6.01 -3.59
C PHE A 46 -12.59 7.20 -4.38
N ASP A 47 -12.54 7.06 -5.70
CA ASP A 47 -12.18 8.13 -6.62
C ASP A 47 -13.45 8.70 -7.27
N PRO A 48 -13.93 9.89 -6.86
CA PRO A 48 -15.14 10.49 -7.41
C PRO A 48 -15.00 10.96 -8.85
N SER A 49 -13.77 11.08 -9.37
CA SER A 49 -13.50 11.51 -10.75
C SER A 49 -13.44 10.33 -11.73
N GLY A 50 -13.30 9.11 -11.22
CA GLY A 50 -13.29 7.89 -12.03
C GLY A 50 -14.68 7.55 -12.59
N ALA A 51 -14.74 7.21 -13.87
CA ALA A 51 -15.97 6.66 -14.44
C ALA A 51 -16.32 5.30 -13.80
N PRO A 52 -17.61 4.96 -13.64
CA PRO A 52 -18.00 3.63 -13.21
C PRO A 52 -17.47 2.55 -14.14
N LEU A 53 -17.05 1.42 -13.57
CA LEU A 53 -16.60 0.26 -14.31
C LEU A 53 -17.72 -0.23 -15.24
N GLY A 54 -17.38 -0.54 -16.49
CA GLY A 54 -18.33 -1.03 -17.50
C GLY A 54 -19.11 0.07 -18.23
N THR A 55 -18.90 1.36 -17.94
CA THR A 55 -19.60 2.47 -18.63
C THR A 55 -19.54 2.34 -20.15
N ASP A 56 -18.38 1.98 -20.71
CA ASP A 56 -18.19 1.82 -22.15
C ASP A 56 -18.94 0.58 -22.70
N ASP A 57 -18.94 -0.54 -21.96
CA ASP A 57 -19.67 -1.76 -22.33
C ASP A 57 -21.19 -1.52 -22.33
N GLU A 58 -21.69 -0.77 -21.35
CA GLU A 58 -23.09 -0.34 -21.29
C GLU A 58 -23.42 0.60 -22.46
N ALA A 59 -22.54 1.57 -22.76
CA ALA A 59 -22.72 2.51 -23.87
C ALA A 59 -22.68 1.82 -25.24
N ALA A 60 -21.89 0.74 -25.36
CA ALA A 60 -21.84 -0.12 -26.54
C ALA A 60 -23.05 -1.07 -26.65
N GLY A 61 -23.95 -1.10 -25.65
CA GLY A 61 -25.08 -2.03 -25.61
C GLY A 61 -24.67 -3.49 -25.35
N THR A 62 -23.48 -3.71 -24.80
CA THR A 62 -22.90 -5.04 -24.53
C THR A 62 -22.53 -5.20 -23.05
N PRO A 63 -23.49 -5.05 -22.12
CA PRO A 63 -23.22 -5.16 -20.69
C PRO A 63 -22.65 -6.53 -20.31
N PRO A 64 -21.69 -6.61 -19.38
CA PRO A 64 -21.15 -7.87 -18.93
C PRO A 64 -22.20 -8.69 -18.17
N THR A 65 -22.33 -9.95 -18.55
CA THR A 65 -23.25 -10.89 -17.86
C THR A 65 -22.83 -11.12 -16.40
N PRO A 66 -23.76 -11.47 -15.49
CA PRO A 66 -23.42 -11.77 -14.09
C PRO A 66 -22.37 -12.89 -13.93
N PHE A 67 -22.36 -13.87 -14.84
CA PHE A 67 -21.35 -14.93 -14.85
C PHE A 67 -19.95 -14.37 -15.13
N ARG A 68 -19.80 -13.51 -16.15
CA ARG A 68 -18.52 -12.82 -16.44
C ARG A 68 -18.04 -12.00 -15.25
N VAL A 69 -18.95 -11.30 -14.58
CA VAL A 69 -18.62 -10.53 -13.37
C VAL A 69 -18.20 -11.46 -12.23
N ALA A 70 -18.89 -12.57 -12.00
CA ALA A 70 -18.53 -13.55 -10.97
C ALA A 70 -17.12 -14.10 -11.20
N VAL A 71 -16.82 -14.47 -12.45
CA VAL A 71 -15.50 -14.94 -12.87
C VAL A 71 -14.44 -13.87 -12.64
N ALA A 72 -14.68 -12.63 -13.08
CA ALA A 72 -13.75 -11.52 -12.86
C ALA A 72 -13.49 -11.27 -11.36
N ARG A 73 -14.54 -11.25 -10.52
CA ARG A 73 -14.39 -11.09 -9.07
C ARG A 73 -13.53 -12.20 -8.47
N TYR A 74 -13.67 -13.44 -8.92
CA TYR A 74 -12.84 -14.55 -8.45
C TYR A 74 -11.36 -14.36 -8.80
N TYR A 75 -11.05 -14.05 -10.06
CA TYR A 75 -9.66 -13.86 -10.51
C TYR A 75 -8.98 -12.66 -9.83
N GLU A 76 -9.70 -11.55 -9.66
CA GLU A 76 -9.15 -10.33 -9.04
C GLU A 76 -8.95 -10.42 -7.53
N THR A 77 -9.67 -11.32 -6.83
CA THR A 77 -9.63 -11.41 -5.36
C THR A 77 -9.03 -12.69 -4.78
N VAL A 78 -9.10 -13.82 -5.48
CA VAL A 78 -8.60 -15.11 -4.97
C VAL A 78 -7.32 -15.50 -5.69
N GLU A 79 -7.36 -15.62 -7.00
CA GLU A 79 -6.23 -16.13 -7.78
C GLU A 79 -5.03 -15.19 -7.75
N ARG A 80 -5.30 -13.88 -7.80
CA ARG A 80 -4.26 -12.86 -7.64
C ARG A 80 -3.52 -12.97 -6.31
N TRP A 81 -4.15 -13.48 -5.26
CA TRP A 81 -3.52 -13.64 -3.93
C TRP A 81 -2.92 -15.03 -3.71
N THR A 82 -3.49 -16.09 -4.30
CA THR A 82 -2.98 -17.47 -4.16
C THR A 82 -1.83 -17.78 -5.12
N GLY A 83 -1.78 -17.13 -6.28
CA GLY A 83 -0.75 -17.35 -7.30
C GLY A 83 0.37 -16.30 -7.31
N SER A 84 0.21 -15.15 -6.64
CA SER A 84 1.26 -14.13 -6.62
C SER A 84 2.21 -14.31 -5.45
N THR A 85 3.49 -14.50 -5.77
CA THR A 85 4.57 -14.12 -4.87
C THR A 85 4.42 -12.61 -4.65
N TRP A 86 3.79 -12.21 -3.55
CA TRP A 86 3.56 -10.82 -3.22
C TRP A 86 4.90 -10.06 -3.22
N LYS A 87 5.21 -9.36 -4.32
CA LYS A 87 6.06 -8.18 -4.26
C LYS A 87 5.12 -7.09 -3.76
N HIS A 88 5.27 -6.71 -2.49
CA HIS A 88 4.63 -5.55 -1.91
C HIS A 88 4.56 -4.44 -2.96
N GLY A 89 3.35 -3.99 -3.28
CA GLY A 89 3.13 -2.94 -4.28
C GLY A 89 4.05 -1.75 -4.05
N ALA A 90 4.39 -1.05 -5.13
CA ALA A 90 5.39 0.03 -5.20
C ALA A 90 5.22 1.18 -4.18
N ALA A 91 4.14 1.19 -3.40
CA ALA A 91 3.85 2.15 -2.34
C ALA A 91 4.48 1.80 -0.96
N HIS A 92 4.74 0.52 -0.64
CA HIS A 92 5.17 0.13 0.73
C HIS A 92 6.59 -0.45 0.87
N HIS A 93 7.31 -0.74 -0.21
CA HIS A 93 8.67 -1.27 -0.13
C HIS A 93 9.77 -0.18 -0.05
N LYS A 94 9.66 0.77 0.88
CA LYS A 94 10.71 1.80 1.02
C LYS A 94 11.53 1.69 2.31
N TRP A 95 11.13 0.88 3.31
CA TRP A 95 11.70 1.02 4.67
C TRP A 95 11.94 -0.28 5.47
N ASP A 96 11.90 -1.48 4.90
CA ASP A 96 12.01 -2.70 5.74
C ASP A 96 13.47 -3.12 6.04
N GLY A 97 14.45 -2.75 5.22
CA GLY A 97 15.86 -3.14 5.40
C GLY A 97 16.83 -2.00 5.68
N LEU A 98 16.52 -0.80 5.18
CA LEU A 98 17.33 0.40 5.36
C LEU A 98 17.52 0.80 6.85
N PRO A 99 16.51 0.78 7.74
CA PRO A 99 16.73 1.21 9.12
C PRO A 99 17.64 0.25 9.91
N VAL A 100 17.56 -1.07 9.67
CA VAL A 100 18.39 -2.04 10.42
C VAL A 100 19.87 -1.92 10.02
N GLY A 101 20.17 -1.85 8.72
CA GLY A 101 21.54 -1.65 8.24
C GLY A 101 22.12 -0.31 8.68
N PHE A 102 21.31 0.76 8.65
CA PHE A 102 21.73 2.10 9.07
C PHE A 102 21.97 2.19 10.58
N ILE A 103 21.11 1.59 11.41
CA ILE A 103 21.32 1.48 12.85
C ILE A 103 22.60 0.69 13.15
N GLY A 104 22.81 -0.45 12.46
CA GLY A 104 24.03 -1.24 12.60
C GLY A 104 25.29 -0.45 12.23
N PHE A 105 25.25 0.33 11.15
CA PHE A 105 26.34 1.22 10.74
C PHE A 105 26.64 2.30 11.78
N ILE A 106 25.62 2.98 12.32
CA ILE A 106 25.78 4.00 13.37
C ILE A 106 26.46 3.38 14.61
N VAL A 107 26.00 2.20 15.04
CA VAL A 107 26.59 1.49 16.19
C VAL A 107 28.06 1.14 15.92
N ALA A 108 28.37 0.61 14.73
CA ALA A 108 29.75 0.26 14.36
C ALA A 108 30.69 1.48 14.37
N VAL A 109 30.26 2.60 13.80
CA VAL A 109 31.02 3.87 13.81
C VAL A 109 31.22 4.35 15.25
N GLY A 110 30.19 4.30 16.10
CA GLY A 110 30.31 4.66 17.52
C GLY A 110 31.32 3.79 18.28
N VAL A 111 31.33 2.48 18.03
CA VAL A 111 32.32 1.56 18.63
C VAL A 111 33.75 1.87 18.17
N ILE A 112 33.95 2.11 16.86
CA ILE A 112 35.28 2.46 16.32
C ILE A 112 35.81 3.75 16.95
N LEU A 113 34.96 4.78 17.05
CA LEU A 113 35.34 6.06 17.64
C LEU A 113 35.67 5.92 19.14
N THR A 114 34.84 5.21 19.90
CA THR A 114 35.08 5.00 21.34
C THR A 114 36.35 4.20 21.61
N VAL A 115 36.59 3.12 20.86
CA VAL A 115 37.84 2.34 20.95
C VAL A 115 39.04 3.19 20.57
N GLY A 116 38.98 3.92 19.46
CA GLY A 116 40.07 4.80 19.03
C GLY A 116 40.41 5.88 20.07
N ILE A 117 39.40 6.56 20.61
CA ILE A 117 39.57 7.56 21.68
C ILE A 117 40.17 6.92 22.93
N SER A 118 39.69 5.74 23.34
CA SER A 118 40.20 5.04 24.52
C SER A 118 41.68 4.64 24.36
N MET A 119 42.06 4.21 23.16
CA MET A 119 43.41 3.78 22.84
C MET A 119 44.38 4.96 22.79
N VAL A 120 43.98 6.10 22.21
CA VAL A 120 44.76 7.34 22.26
C VAL A 120 44.92 7.83 23.69
N ARG A 121 43.86 7.79 24.51
CA ARG A 121 43.94 8.17 25.93
C ARG A 121 44.83 7.22 26.75
N ALA A 122 44.86 5.94 26.42
CA ALA A 122 45.74 4.97 27.04
C ALA A 122 47.21 5.12 26.61
N LEU A 123 47.47 5.62 25.39
CA LEU A 123 48.82 5.91 24.89
C LEU A 123 49.37 7.27 25.31
N THR A 124 48.52 8.19 25.78
CA THR A 124 48.94 9.49 26.34
C THR A 124 48.62 9.60 27.84
N PRO A 125 49.11 8.71 28.71
CA PRO A 125 48.91 8.82 30.15
C PRO A 125 49.86 9.88 30.72
N GLY A 126 49.55 11.17 30.54
CA GLY A 126 50.25 12.27 31.21
C GLY A 126 50.82 13.35 30.29
N ALA A 127 49.95 14.06 29.56
CA ALA A 127 50.19 15.45 29.19
C ALA A 127 49.33 16.35 30.10
#